data_AF-A0A3D1J2Z6-F1
#
_entry.id   AF-A0A3D1J2Z6-F1
#
_cell.length_a   1.000
_cell.length_b   1.000
_cell.length_c   1.000
_cell.angle_alpha   90.00
_cell.angle_beta   90.00
_cell.angle_gamma   90.00
#
_symmetry.space_group_name_H-M   'P 1'
#
loop_
_entity.id
_entity.type
_entity.pdbx_description
1 polymer ?
#
loop_
_entity_poly.entity_id
_entity_poly.type
_entity_poly.pdbx_seq_one_letter_code
_entity_poly.pdbx_strand_id
1 'polypeptide(L)' 'TQVVQLRSSIGEKEKLPADIVGNSPAFRAAYNLLIQAADSQITVLLHGETGVGKEVFARTLHEPSARSHASFIAVNCAAI' A
#
# COMPACT_ATOMS: atom_id res chain seq x y z
N THR A 1 2.10 36.25 -8.95
CA THR A 1 0.97 35.31 -9.12
C THR A 1 1.31 34.16 -10.08
N GLN A 2 2.47 33.51 -9.90
CA GLN A 2 2.91 32.34 -10.67
C GLN A 2 3.42 31.18 -9.78
N VAL A 3 3.77 31.48 -8.52
CA VAL A 3 4.29 30.49 -7.54
C VAL A 3 3.21 29.50 -7.06
N VAL A 4 1.92 29.87 -7.15
CA VAL A 4 0.80 28.98 -6.77
C VAL A 4 0.59 27.87 -7.82
N GLN A 5 0.86 28.15 -9.09
CA GLN A 5 0.62 27.22 -10.21
C GLN A 5 1.78 26.23 -10.42
N LEU A 6 2.97 26.54 -9.90
CA LEU A 6 4.09 25.58 -9.85
C LEU A 6 3.88 24.52 -8.76
N ARG A 7 3.14 24.83 -7.68
CA ARG A 7 2.83 23.84 -6.63
C ARG A 7 1.86 22.74 -7.09
N SER A 8 0.98 23.03 -8.04
CA SER A 8 0.06 22.02 -8.61
C SER A 8 0.74 21.07 -9.60
N SER A 9 1.92 21.45 -10.12
CA SER A 9 2.71 20.61 -11.04
C SER A 9 3.78 19.77 -10.33
N ILE A 10 4.00 19.96 -9.02
CA ILE A 10 4.74 19.00 -8.16
C ILE A 10 3.80 17.84 -7.78
N GLY A 11 3.15 17.26 -8.78
CA GLY A 11 2.38 16.02 -8.74
C GLY A 11 1.29 15.95 -7.68
N GLU A 12 0.10 15.59 -8.11
CA GLU A 12 -0.72 14.63 -7.36
C GLU A 12 0.08 13.32 -7.20
N LYS A 13 1.19 13.35 -6.46
CA LYS A 13 1.84 12.15 -5.97
C LYS A 13 0.83 11.59 -4.99
N GLU A 14 0.11 10.58 -5.45
CA GLU A 14 -0.61 9.59 -4.66
C GLU A 14 0.02 9.55 -3.25
N LYS A 15 -0.69 10.13 -2.28
CA LYS A 15 -0.17 10.18 -0.91
C LYS A 15 -0.19 8.76 -0.40
N LEU A 16 0.99 8.14 -0.40
CA LEU A 16 1.19 6.85 0.26
C LEU A 16 0.87 7.02 1.75
N PRO A 17 0.37 5.97 2.41
CA PRO A 17 0.21 5.96 3.87
C PRO A 17 1.54 6.30 4.55
N ALA A 18 1.46 6.82 5.78
CA ALA A 18 2.63 7.28 6.53
C ALA A 18 3.73 6.21 6.68
N ASP A 19 3.34 4.93 6.69
CA ASP A 19 4.23 3.79 6.90
C ASP A 19 4.80 3.19 5.60
N ILE A 20 4.43 3.73 4.43
CA ILE A 20 4.93 3.27 3.14
C ILE A 20 5.81 4.33 2.49
N VAL A 21 7.01 3.90 2.07
CA VAL A 21 7.92 4.70 1.24
C VAL A 21 8.30 3.91 0.00
N GLY A 22 8.01 4.46 -1.18
CA GLY A 22 8.38 3.85 -2.45
C GLY A 22 8.08 4.77 -3.62
N ASN A 23 8.96 4.83 -4.60
CA ASN A 23 8.78 5.71 -5.77
C ASN A 23 9.24 5.08 -7.10
N SER A 24 9.74 3.85 -7.08
CA SER A 24 10.11 3.16 -8.32
C SER A 24 8.85 2.81 -9.12
N PRO A 25 8.94 2.72 -10.46
CA PRO A 25 7.80 2.32 -11.29
C PRO A 25 7.21 0.96 -10.89
N ALA A 26 8.07 -0.02 -10.58
CA ALA A 26 7.65 -1.35 -10.15
C ALA A 26 6.90 -1.31 -8.80
N PHE A 27 7.38 -0.50 -7.85
CA PHE A 27 6.70 -0.30 -6.57
C PHE A 27 5.30 0.28 -6.79
N ARG A 28 5.20 1.34 -7.59
CA ARG A 28 3.92 2.00 -7.90
C ARG A 28 2.95 1.03 -8.59
N ALA A 29 3.43 0.20 -9.52
CA ALA A 29 2.59 -0.82 -10.16
C ALA A 29 2.04 -1.84 -9.14
N ALA A 30 2.90 -2.34 -8.23
CA ALA A 30 2.47 -3.27 -7.18
C ALA A 30 1.48 -2.62 -6.19
N TYR A 31 1.73 -1.37 -5.81
CA TYR A 31 0.84 -0.59 -4.95
C TYR A 31 -0.53 -0.37 -5.60
N ASN A 32 -0.57 -0.04 -6.89
CA ASN A 32 -1.84 0.15 -7.60
C ASN A 32 -2.67 -1.13 -7.65
N LEU A 33 -2.03 -2.29 -7.86
CA LEU A 33 -2.70 -3.59 -7.76
C LEU A 33 -3.22 -3.87 -6.35
N LEU A 34 -2.45 -3.50 -5.32
CA LEU A 34 -2.86 -3.63 -3.91
C LEU A 34 -4.14 -2.83 -3.62
N ILE A 35 -4.19 -1.57 -4.09
CA ILE A 35 -5.36 -0.69 -3.91
C ILE A 35 -6.58 -1.24 -4.63
N GLN A 36 -6.43 -1.76 -5.85
CA GLN A 36 -7.54 -2.42 -6.56
C GLN A 36 -8.05 -3.65 -5.81
N ALA A 37 -7.16 -4.42 -5.18
CA ALA A 37 -7.55 -5.59 -4.41
C ALA A 37 -8.24 -5.23 -3.08
N ALA A 38 -7.94 -4.08 -2.48
CA ALA A 38 -8.47 -3.64 -1.19
C ALA A 38 -10.00 -3.49 -1.18
N ASP A 39 -10.62 -3.14 -2.31
CA ASP A 39 -12.08 -3.00 -2.46
C ASP A 39 -12.82 -4.33 -2.66
N SER A 40 -12.10 -5.45 -2.67
CA SER A 40 -12.65 -6.77 -2.95
C SER A 40 -12.51 -7.74 -1.77
N GLN A 41 -13.29 -8.82 -1.78
CA GLN A 41 -13.20 -9.92 -0.80
C GLN A 41 -12.31 -11.08 -1.27
N ILE A 42 -11.40 -10.83 -2.21
CA ILE A 42 -10.51 -11.88 -2.72
C ILE A 42 -9.39 -12.20 -1.72
N THR A 43 -8.87 -13.42 -1.80
CA THR A 43 -7.62 -13.77 -1.12
C THR A 43 -6.44 -13.20 -1.90
N VAL A 44 -5.51 -12.55 -1.20
CA VAL A 44 -4.33 -11.93 -1.81
C VAL A 44 -3.06 -12.63 -1.33
N LEU A 45 -2.19 -12.96 -2.28
CA LEU A 45 -0.90 -13.59 -2.03
C LEU A 45 0.22 -12.59 -2.31
N LEU A 46 0.94 -12.19 -1.26
CA LEU A 46 2.08 -11.28 -1.38
C LEU A 46 3.37 -12.08 -1.56
N HIS A 47 3.99 -11.95 -2.74
CA HIS A 47 5.26 -12.59 -3.07
C HIS A 47 6.41 -11.59 -3.10
N GLY A 48 7.60 -12.08 -2.75
CA GLY A 48 8.83 -11.30 -2.75
C GLY A 48 9.84 -11.84 -1.74
N GLU A 49 11.07 -11.34 -1.80
CA GLU A 49 12.17 -11.73 -0.91
C GLU A 49 11.92 -11.32 0.54
N THR A 50 12.72 -11.86 1.46
CA THR A 50 12.68 -11.48 2.88
C THR A 50 13.04 -10.00 3.04
N GLY A 51 12.28 -9.25 3.86
CA GLY A 51 12.56 -7.85 4.15
C GLY A 51 12.03 -6.81 3.15
N VAL A 52 11.37 -7.21 2.05
CA VAL A 52 10.82 -6.26 1.05
C VAL A 52 9.55 -5.51 1.47
N GLY A 53 9.13 -5.63 2.74
CA GLY A 53 7.97 -4.89 3.27
C GLY A 53 6.60 -5.53 3.04
N LYS A 54 6.51 -6.84 2.79
CA LYS A 54 5.22 -7.56 2.60
C LYS A 54 4.22 -7.34 3.75
N GLU A 55 4.70 -7.23 4.99
CA GLU A 55 3.86 -6.99 6.16
C GLU A 55 3.23 -5.60 6.14
N VAL A 56 3.96 -4.60 5.65
CA VAL A 56 3.45 -3.25 5.46
C VAL A 56 2.38 -3.26 4.36
N PHE A 57 2.63 -3.94 3.24
CA PHE A 57 1.63 -4.13 2.18
C PHE A 57 0.35 -4.82 2.69
N ALA A 58 0.47 -5.83 3.55
CA ALA A 58 -0.70 -6.51 4.11
C ALA A 58 -1.56 -5.57 4.98
N ARG A 59 -0.93 -4.71 5.79
CA ARG A 59 -1.63 -3.68 6.58
C ARG A 59 -2.26 -2.63 5.69
N THR A 60 -1.51 -2.12 4.71
CA THR A 60 -2.03 -1.13 3.76
C THR A 60 -3.16 -1.66 2.89
N LEU A 61 -3.25 -2.97 2.66
CA LEU A 61 -4.42 -3.55 2.01
C LEU A 61 -5.64 -3.57 2.94
N HIS A 62 -5.45 -3.79 4.25
CA HIS A 62 -6.55 -3.85 5.22
C HIS A 62 -7.12 -2.47 5.55
N GLU A 63 -6.27 -1.46 5.70
CA GLU A 63 -6.64 -0.14 6.22
C GLU A 63 -7.68 0.65 5.39
N PRO A 64 -7.60 0.70 4.04
CA PRO A 64 -8.63 1.34 3.20
C PRO A 64 -9.78 0.40 2.81
N SER A 65 -9.67 -0.90 3.08
CA SER A 65 -10.67 -1.88 2.64
C SER A 65 -11.98 -1.80 3.43
N ALA A 66 -13.04 -2.42 2.91
CA ALA A 66 -14.33 -2.55 3.59
C ALA A 66 -14.25 -3.27 4.96
N ARG A 67 -13.16 -4.02 5.21
CA ARG A 67 -12.91 -4.78 6.45
C ARG A 67 -12.02 -4.03 7.46
N SER A 68 -11.67 -2.77 7.20
CA SER A 68 -10.82 -1.95 8.07
C SER A 68 -11.32 -1.82 9.51
N HIS A 69 -12.64 -1.91 9.72
CA HIS A 69 -13.28 -1.87 11.04
C HIS A 69 -13.07 -3.14 11.88
N ALA A 70 -12.65 -4.25 11.26
CA ALA A 70 -12.36 -5.50 11.95
C ALA A 70 -10.88 -5.61 12.32
N SER A 71 -10.56 -6.47 13.29
CA SER A 71 -9.18 -6.71 13.73
C SER A 71 -8.31 -7.29 12.60
N PHE A 72 -7.11 -6.74 12.43
CA PHE A 72 -6.06 -7.30 11.59
C PHE A 72 -5.18 -8.24 12.42
N ILE A 73 -5.27 -9.55 12.18
CA ILE A 73 -4.47 -10.57 12.89
C ILE A 73 -3.34 -11.03 11.98
N ALA A 74 -2.09 -10.75 12.37
CA ALA A 74 -0.89 -11.23 11.69
C ALA A 74 -0.39 -12.54 12.32
N VAL A 75 -0.11 -13.54 11.49
CA VAL A 75 0.41 -14.84 11.92
C VAL A 75 1.71 -15.11 11.14
N ASN A 76 2.81 -15.30 11.86
CA ASN A 76 4.09 -15.67 11.25
C ASN A 76 4.31 -17.19 11.36
N CYS A 77 4.09 -17.90 10.26
CA CYS A 77 4.22 -19.36 10.22
C CYS A 77 5.64 -19.88 10.50
N ALA A 78 6.68 -19.04 10.42
CA ALA A 78 8.06 -19.47 10.72
C ALA A 78 8.40 -19.40 12.22
N ALA A 79 7.55 -18.78 13.03
CA ALA A 79 7.76 -18.58 14.47
C ALA A 79 6.77 -19.40 15.33
N ILE A 80 6.02 -20.30 14.69
CA ILE A 80 5.02 -21.20 15.29
C ILE A 80 5.52 -22.63 15.16
#